data_AF-A0A8T5UK91-F1
#
_entry.id   AF-A0A8T5UK91-F1
#
_cell.length_a   1.000
_cell.length_b   1.000
_cell.length_c   1.000
_cell.angle_alpha   90.00
_cell.angle_beta   90.00
_cell.angle_gamma   90.00
#
_symmetry.space_group_name_H-M   'P 1'
#
loop_
_entity.id
_entity.type
_entity.pdbx_description
1 polymer ?
#
loop_
_entity_poly.entity_id
_entity_poly.type
_entity_poly.pdbx_seq_one_letter_code
_entity_poly.pdbx_strand_id
1 'polypeptide(L)'
;MRLIGFIVNPIAGMGGSVGLKGTDGDLYKKALEMGAKSTTPKLIEQFLSSIENKKKITFITAPDIMGVSYLINRGFNYEVVGHIDTETSPEDTKEIVK
;
A
#
# COMPACT_ATOMS: atom_id res chain seq x y z
N MET A 1 -24.35 -0.06 1.84
CA MET A 1 -23.05 -0.33 1.20
C MET A 1 -22.12 0.83 1.52
N ARG A 2 -20.84 0.61 1.81
CA ARG A 2 -19.86 1.68 2.09
C ARG A 2 -18.76 1.65 1.03
N LEU A 3 -18.48 2.80 0.44
CA LEU A 3 -17.39 3.00 -0.50
C LEU A 3 -16.19 3.57 0.26
N ILE A 4 -15.01 2.97 0.11
CA ILE A 4 -13.79 3.34 0.86
C ILE A 4 -12.61 3.43 -0.11
N GLY A 5 -11.84 4.51 -0.06
CA GLY A 5 -10.55 4.59 -0.74
C GLY A 5 -9.49 3.76 -0.03
N PHE A 6 -8.76 2.93 -0.78
CA PHE A 6 -7.68 2.09 -0.27
C PHE A 6 -6.42 2.24 -1.12
N ILE A 7 -5.40 2.87 -0.54
CA ILE A 7 -4.09 3.11 -1.16
C ILE A 7 -2.98 2.74 -0.18
N VAL A 8 -1.90 2.21 -0.73
CA VAL A 8 -0.76 1.68 0.00
C VAL A 8 0.50 2.34 -0.55
N ASN A 9 1.33 2.88 0.33
CA ASN A 9 2.69 3.28 -0.02
C ASN A 9 3.63 2.07 0.15
N PRO A 10 4.20 1.51 -0.93
CA PRO A 10 5.01 0.29 -0.86
C PRO A 10 6.29 0.45 -0.02
N ILE A 11 6.81 1.67 0.08
CA ILE A 11 8.08 2.00 0.77
C ILE A 11 7.86 2.27 2.26
N ALA A 12 6.60 2.49 2.69
CA ALA A 12 6.30 2.83 4.08
C ALA A 12 6.84 1.77 5.07
N GLY A 13 7.38 2.25 6.18
CA GLY A 13 7.92 1.41 7.25
C GLY A 13 9.34 0.85 7.01
N MET A 14 9.95 1.06 5.84
CA MET A 14 11.31 0.59 5.55
C MET A 14 12.36 1.22 6.46
N GLY A 15 12.36 2.55 6.65
CA GLY A 15 13.38 3.25 7.46
C GLY A 15 13.36 2.78 8.92
N GLY A 16 12.17 2.70 9.52
CA GLY A 16 12.01 2.22 10.89
C GLY A 16 12.46 0.76 11.08
N SER A 17 12.29 -0.09 10.06
CA SER A 17 12.70 -1.50 10.12
C SER A 17 14.21 -1.70 10.34
N VAL A 18 15.01 -0.70 9.99
CA VAL A 18 16.49 -0.71 10.12
C VAL A 18 17.00 0.41 11.04
N GLY A 19 16.12 1.01 11.86
CA GLY A 19 16.51 2.03 12.85
C GLY A 19 16.79 3.42 12.28
N LEU A 20 16.38 3.72 11.04
CA LEU A 20 16.46 5.05 10.44
C LEU A 20 15.20 5.86 10.74
N LYS A 21 15.33 7.19 10.79
CA LYS A 21 14.21 8.12 11.05
C LYS A 21 13.23 8.25 9.86
N GLY A 22 13.37 7.41 8.83
CA GLY A 22 12.58 7.46 7.60
C GLY A 22 13.41 6.99 6.40
N THR A 23 12.87 7.17 5.20
CA THR A 23 13.53 6.87 3.92
C THR A 23 13.59 8.10 3.00
N ASP A 24 13.58 9.31 3.55
CA ASP A 24 13.65 10.54 2.77
C ASP A 24 15.07 10.79 2.24
N GLY A 25 15.19 11.28 1.00
CA GLY A 25 16.48 11.54 0.35
C GLY A 25 17.34 10.27 0.22
N ASP A 26 18.62 10.37 0.57
CA ASP A 26 19.57 9.24 0.46
C ASP A 26 19.31 8.10 1.45
N LEU A 27 18.40 8.31 2.42
CA LEU A 27 18.08 7.29 3.43
C LEU A 27 17.35 6.09 2.84
N TYR A 28 16.64 6.23 1.71
CA TYR A 28 16.03 5.08 1.04
C TYR A 28 17.07 4.06 0.57
N LYS A 29 18.12 4.52 -0.12
CA LYS A 29 19.22 3.65 -0.59
C LYS A 29 19.93 3.00 0.58
N LYS A 30 20.23 3.78 1.63
CA LYS A 30 20.83 3.27 2.86
C LYS A 30 19.95 2.22 3.54
N ALA A 31 18.63 2.41 3.55
CA ALA A 31 17.72 1.42 4.11
C ALA A 31 17.78 0.11 3.31
N LEU A 32 17.79 0.17 1.98
CA LEU A 32 17.94 -1.01 1.12
C LEU A 32 19.27 -1.74 1.36
N GLU A 33 20.39 -1.02 1.46
CA GLU A 33 21.71 -1.59 1.77
C GLU A 33 21.74 -2.28 3.14
N MET A 34 20.99 -1.76 4.10
CA MET A 34 20.80 -2.36 5.43
C MET A 34 19.81 -3.53 5.45
N GLY A 35 19.28 -3.93 4.28
CA GLY A 35 18.35 -5.04 4.14
C GLY A 35 16.91 -4.71 4.55
N ALA A 36 16.53 -3.42 4.53
CA ALA A 36 15.19 -2.98 4.89
C ALA A 36 14.13 -3.66 4.01
N LYS A 37 13.04 -4.08 4.65
CA LYS A 37 11.84 -4.60 4.00
C LYS A 37 10.65 -3.81 4.48
N SER A 38 9.70 -3.57 3.59
CA SER A 38 8.46 -2.90 3.94
C SER A 38 7.70 -3.71 5.00
N THR A 39 7.27 -3.05 6.08
CA THR A 39 6.41 -3.65 7.10
C THR A 39 4.93 -3.59 6.70
N THR A 40 4.64 -2.79 5.67
CA THR A 40 3.31 -2.47 5.16
C THR A 40 2.48 -3.70 4.76
N PRO A 41 3.02 -4.72 4.04
CA PRO A 41 2.24 -5.91 3.70
C PRO A 41 1.63 -6.57 4.94
N LYS A 42 2.44 -6.81 5.98
CA LYS A 42 1.98 -7.46 7.22
C LYS A 42 0.89 -6.67 7.94
N LEU A 43 0.99 -5.34 7.96
CA LEU A 43 -0.01 -4.48 8.60
C LEU A 43 -1.34 -4.51 7.83
N ILE A 44 -1.27 -4.49 6.50
CA ILE A 44 -2.45 -4.59 5.64
C ILE A 44 -3.14 -5.94 5.80
N GLU A 45 -2.36 -7.03 5.85
CA GLU A 45 -2.87 -8.38 6.12
C GLU A 45 -3.71 -8.40 7.40
N GLN A 46 -3.17 -7.85 8.48
CA GLN A 46 -3.82 -7.79 9.79
C GLN A 46 -5.09 -6.93 9.74
N PHE A 47 -5.00 -5.75 9.13
CA PHE A 47 -6.14 -4.84 8.98
C PHE A 47 -7.28 -5.50 8.19
N LEU A 48 -7.01 -6.00 6.98
CA LEU A 48 -8.03 -6.61 6.12
C LEU A 48 -8.64 -7.89 6.73
N SER A 49 -7.87 -8.62 7.53
CA SER A 49 -8.35 -9.82 8.24
C SER A 49 -9.30 -9.49 9.39
N SER A 50 -9.17 -8.31 10.00
CA SER A 50 -10.05 -7.86 11.09
C SER A 50 -11.42 -7.35 10.60
N ILE A 51 -11.59 -7.15 9.29
CA ILE A 51 -12.83 -6.59 8.74
C ILE A 51 -13.88 -7.70 8.58
N GLU A 52 -14.97 -7.55 9.34
CA GLU A 52 -16.19 -8.35 9.17
C GLU A 52 -17.09 -7.78 8.07
N ASN A 53 -18.06 -8.59 7.61
CA ASN A 53 -19.07 -8.17 6.62
C ASN A 53 -18.49 -7.59 5.31
N LYS A 54 -17.42 -8.20 4.80
CA LYS A 54 -16.65 -7.76 3.62
C LYS A 54 -17.49 -7.33 2.42
N LYS A 55 -18.58 -8.05 2.13
CA LYS A 55 -19.51 -7.75 1.01
C LYS A 55 -20.26 -6.42 1.13
N LYS A 56 -20.31 -5.80 2.33
CA LYS A 56 -20.91 -4.48 2.54
C LYS A 56 -19.96 -3.33 2.19
N ILE A 57 -18.69 -3.63 1.94
CA ILE A 57 -17.64 -2.67 1.62
C ILE A 57 -17.26 -2.83 0.14
N THR A 58 -17.07 -1.71 -0.53
CA THR A 58 -16.46 -1.64 -1.86
C THR A 58 -15.26 -0.72 -1.78
N PHE A 59 -14.10 -1.21 -2.17
CA PHE A 59 -12.88 -0.42 -2.18
C PHE A 59 -12.66 0.24 -3.54
N ILE A 60 -12.33 1.52 -3.55
CA ILE A 60 -11.69 2.16 -4.70
C ILE A 60 -10.19 2.12 -4.42
N THR A 61 -9.39 1.52 -5.31
CA THR A 61 -8.00 1.19 -4.99
C THR A 61 -7.03 1.43 -6.13
N ALA A 62 -5.75 1.57 -5.79
CA ALA A 62 -4.63 1.67 -6.73
C ALA A 62 -4.31 0.32 -7.39
N PRO A 63 -3.64 0.31 -8.56
CA PRO A 63 -3.12 -0.91 -9.17
C PRO A 63 -1.97 -1.54 -8.35
N ASP A 64 -1.66 -2.79 -8.70
CA ASP A 64 -0.61 -3.65 -8.15
C ASP A 64 -0.32 -3.52 -6.64
N ILE A 65 0.96 -3.30 -6.28
CA ILE A 65 1.48 -3.26 -4.92
C ILE A 65 1.01 -2.03 -4.13
N MET A 66 0.39 -1.06 -4.79
CA MET A 66 -0.19 0.11 -4.15
C MET A 66 -1.63 -0.13 -3.68
N GLY A 67 -2.26 -1.26 -4.01
CA GLY A 67 -3.65 -1.48 -3.62
C GLY A 67 -4.17 -2.88 -3.93
N VAL A 68 -4.55 -3.11 -5.19
CA VAL A 68 -5.34 -4.28 -5.61
C VAL A 68 -4.70 -5.63 -5.26
N SER A 69 -3.36 -5.72 -5.26
CA SER A 69 -2.63 -6.94 -4.86
C SER A 69 -3.02 -7.45 -3.47
N TYR A 70 -3.41 -6.53 -2.56
CA TYR A 70 -3.86 -6.88 -1.23
C TYR A 70 -5.34 -7.23 -1.16
N LEU A 71 -6.16 -6.91 -2.16
CA LEU A 71 -7.61 -7.18 -2.13
C LEU A 71 -8.00 -8.44 -2.91
N ILE A 72 -7.16 -8.86 -3.85
CA ILE A 72 -7.35 -10.09 -4.64
C ILE A 72 -7.57 -11.30 -3.72
N ASN A 73 -8.54 -12.13 -4.07
CA ASN A 73 -8.90 -13.37 -3.36
C ASN A 73 -9.33 -13.19 -1.89
N ARG A 74 -9.66 -11.97 -1.42
CA ARG A 74 -10.09 -11.73 -0.03
C ARG A 74 -11.59 -11.61 0.21
N GLY A 75 -12.39 -11.66 -0.84
CA GLY A 75 -13.85 -11.56 -0.77
C GLY A 75 -14.40 -10.15 -0.55
N PHE A 76 -13.60 -9.12 -0.85
CA PHE A 76 -14.06 -7.73 -0.94
C PHE A 76 -14.49 -7.39 -2.37
N ASN A 77 -15.46 -6.49 -2.51
CA ASN A 77 -15.69 -5.82 -3.78
C ASN A 77 -14.68 -4.70 -3.93
N TYR A 78 -14.15 -4.48 -5.13
CA TYR A 78 -13.24 -3.38 -5.40
C TYR A 78 -13.32 -2.90 -6.85
N GLU A 79 -12.92 -1.66 -7.06
CA GLU A 79 -12.71 -1.00 -8.33
C GLU A 79 -11.29 -0.43 -8.35
N VAL A 80 -10.54 -0.73 -9.40
CA VAL A 80 -9.16 -0.23 -9.56
C VAL A 80 -9.21 1.07 -10.35
N VAL A 81 -8.56 2.11 -9.83
CA VAL A 81 -8.47 3.43 -10.44
C VAL A 81 -7.01 3.85 -10.59
N GLY A 82 -6.72 4.57 -11.67
CA GLY A 82 -5.37 5.00 -12.01
C GLY A 82 -4.56 3.92 -12.74
N HIS A 83 -3.31 4.27 -13.05
CA HIS A 83 -2.32 3.42 -13.69
C HIS A 83 -0.99 3.64 -12.97
N ILE A 84 -0.20 2.60 -12.78
CA ILE A 84 1.17 2.71 -12.25
C ILE A 84 2.11 1.91 -13.15
N ASP A 85 3.30 2.45 -13.38
CA ASP A 85 4.41 1.75 -14.04
C ASP A 85 5.20 0.89 -13.02
N THR A 86 6.19 0.13 -13.50
CA THR A 86 6.96 -0.83 -12.67
C THR A 86 7.78 -0.17 -11.54
N GLU A 87 8.14 1.11 -11.68
CA GLU A 87 8.72 1.93 -10.62
C GLU A 87 7.70 3.00 -10.20
N THR A 88 7.39 3.07 -8.91
CA THR A 88 6.40 4.02 -8.36
C THR A 88 7.07 5.27 -7.78
N SER A 89 6.50 6.44 -8.04
CA SER A 89 6.92 7.75 -7.54
C SER A 89 5.90 8.36 -6.55
N PRO A 90 6.29 9.39 -5.78
CA PRO A 90 5.36 10.17 -4.95
C PRO A 90 4.22 10.83 -5.76
N GLU A 91 4.45 11.11 -7.03
CA GLU A 91 3.49 11.71 -7.96
C GLU A 91 2.36 10.73 -8.29
N ASP A 92 2.67 9.45 -8.50
CA ASP A 92 1.66 8.41 -8.75
C ASP A 92 0.68 8.29 -7.57
N THR A 93 1.18 8.46 -6.35
CA THR A 93 0.33 8.47 -5.15
C THR A 93 -0.64 9.66 -5.15
N LYS A 94 -0.23 10.83 -5.65
CA LYS A 94 -1.08 12.03 -5.72
C LYS A 94 -2.13 11.91 -6.83
N GLU A 95 -1.78 11.29 -7.95
CA GLU A 95 -2.72 11.11 -9.07
C GLU A 95 -3.86 10.15 -8.73
N ILE A 96 -3.58 9.09 -7.97
CA ILE A 96 -4.58 8.10 -7.57
C ILE A 96 -5.58 8.65 -6.54
N VAL A 97 -5.19 9.67 -5.76
CA VAL A 97 -5.99 10.22 -4.65
C VAL A 97 -6.97 11.34 -5.10
N LYS A 98 -6.99 11.72 -6.39
CA LYS A 98 -7.88 12.76 -6.90
C LYS A 98 -9.36 12.37 -6.97
#